data_AF-A0A3M1ZXM6-F1
#
_entry.id   AF-A0A3M1ZXM6-F1
#
_cell.length_a   1.000
_cell.length_b   1.000
_cell.length_c   1.000
_cell.angle_alpha   90.00
_cell.angle_beta   90.00
_cell.angle_gamma   90.00
#
_symmetry.space_group_name_H-M   'P 1'
#
loop_
_entity.id
_entity.type
_entity.pdbx_description
1 polymer ?
#
loop_
_entity_poly.entity_id
_entity_poly.type
_entity_poly.pdbx_seq_one_letter_code
_entity_poly.pdbx_strand_id
1 'polypeptide(L)'
;MRAKILQQKRKDELTLRDLEALQYAADGMTTEEIAQELFLAPKTVEHLLSNSQTRGLFPKIGVKNRPEATAWYTRATNDYKHLRRTAEDSLRRIHNLRLRGQSQFALNYAEEITDQLREEIDNRFSLLGKAEILLRLLADIDFEQLIAFYETALPKNIWLFVKPRIKEIRDIAQFCDDTRLSGEADYIEGLAYYIAGQPVASIRALNTAWEKLHHNDDRLKILRTIALNWAYCQDVQRFNEVAQKARAYINDGAFSDVQYVCMTLEGLGRGQGILQLTSAFDTLDESWRYYEKIAQKRGKLPIRYVQLTRSELEVAQYLRPKNREWLEKRAHEGLRLANEYGYLRYVKQIQTLSKQF
;
A
#
# COMPACT_ATOMS: atom_id res chain seq x y z
N MET A 1 -0.81 13.41 -20.69
CA MET A 1 -1.16 14.79 -20.27
C MET A 1 -0.50 15.15 -18.93
N ARG A 2 -0.71 14.39 -17.82
CA ARG A 2 -0.05 14.62 -16.51
C ARG A 2 1.50 14.66 -16.54
N ALA A 3 2.17 13.76 -17.27
CA ALA A 3 3.64 13.78 -17.36
C ALA A 3 4.23 15.05 -18.03
N LYS A 4 3.50 15.65 -18.99
CA LYS A 4 3.88 16.94 -19.60
C LYS A 4 3.62 18.12 -18.65
N ILE A 5 2.57 18.03 -17.81
CA ILE A 5 2.30 19.02 -16.76
C ILE A 5 3.40 18.98 -15.69
N LEU A 6 3.87 17.78 -15.31
CA LEU A 6 5.00 17.61 -14.38
C LEU A 6 6.33 18.14 -14.96
N GLN A 7 6.60 17.92 -16.26
CA GLN A 7 7.79 18.48 -16.92
C GLN A 7 7.73 20.01 -17.11
N GLN A 8 6.56 20.58 -17.39
CA GLN A 8 6.40 22.02 -17.53
C GLN A 8 6.46 22.73 -16.16
N LYS A 9 5.87 22.16 -15.10
CA LYS A 9 5.97 22.65 -13.72
C LYS A 9 7.42 22.77 -13.24
N ARG A 10 8.30 21.83 -13.61
CA ARG A 10 9.75 21.88 -13.27
C ARG A 10 10.48 23.17 -13.69
N LYS A 11 9.99 23.90 -14.70
CA LYS A 11 10.62 25.18 -15.10
C LYS A 11 10.23 26.36 -14.20
N ASP A 12 9.08 26.28 -13.54
CA ASP A 12 8.56 27.31 -12.64
C ASP A 12 8.77 26.96 -11.16
N GLU A 13 9.26 25.75 -10.88
CA GLU A 13 9.62 25.30 -9.53
C GLU A 13 10.79 26.10 -8.94
N LEU A 14 10.76 26.27 -7.61
CA LEU A 14 11.89 26.80 -6.86
C LEU A 14 12.99 25.75 -6.89
N THR A 15 14.20 26.17 -7.26
CA THR A 15 15.38 25.32 -7.13
C THR A 15 15.70 25.09 -5.64
N LEU A 16 16.55 24.11 -5.31
CA LEU A 16 17.02 23.93 -3.93
C LEU A 16 17.64 25.22 -3.37
N ARG A 17 18.42 25.92 -4.18
CA ARG A 17 19.00 27.22 -3.80
C ARG A 17 17.96 28.32 -3.61
N ASP A 18 16.90 28.32 -4.41
CA ASP A 18 15.78 29.26 -4.22
C ASP A 18 15.13 29.00 -2.85
N LEU A 19 14.90 27.73 -2.49
CA LEU A 19 14.32 27.34 -1.21
C LEU A 19 15.21 27.68 -0.02
N GLU A 20 16.52 27.46 -0.12
CA GLU A 20 17.49 27.84 0.91
C GLU A 20 17.50 29.35 1.13
N ALA A 21 17.57 30.14 0.06
CA ALA A 21 17.53 31.60 0.15
C ALA A 21 16.20 32.11 0.75
N LEU A 22 15.08 31.48 0.39
CA LEU A 22 13.77 31.81 0.95
C LEU A 22 13.64 31.44 2.42
N GLN A 23 14.20 30.30 2.82
CA GLN A 23 14.25 29.87 4.22
C GLN A 23 15.07 30.86 5.05
N TYR A 24 16.29 31.18 4.63
CA TYR A 24 17.12 32.15 5.35
C TYR A 24 16.48 33.54 5.41
N ALA A 25 15.77 33.94 4.34
CA ALA A 25 15.00 35.17 4.35
C ALA A 25 13.87 35.14 5.38
N ALA A 26 13.20 33.99 5.54
CA ALA A 26 12.16 33.79 6.53
C ALA A 26 12.69 33.68 7.97
N ASP A 27 13.92 33.19 8.14
CA ASP A 27 14.64 33.15 9.43
C ASP A 27 15.16 34.53 9.87
N GLY A 28 14.92 35.57 9.08
CA GLY A 28 15.22 36.96 9.41
C GLY A 28 16.64 37.40 9.07
N MET A 29 17.41 36.59 8.34
CA MET A 29 18.76 36.95 7.92
C MET A 29 18.75 38.17 7.00
N THR A 30 19.87 38.88 6.84
CA THR A 30 20.07 39.96 5.86
C THR A 30 20.52 39.39 4.50
N THR A 31 20.65 40.23 3.47
CA THR A 31 21.14 39.77 2.15
C THR A 31 22.61 39.35 2.23
N GLU A 32 23.39 40.05 3.05
CA GLU A 32 24.81 39.80 3.32
C GLU A 32 25.00 38.48 4.05
N GLU A 33 24.19 38.20 5.06
CA GLU A 33 24.22 36.94 5.82
C GLU A 33 23.83 35.76 4.93
N ILE A 34 22.77 35.88 4.13
CA ILE A 34 22.41 34.84 3.15
C ILE A 34 23.53 34.59 2.15
N ALA A 35 24.20 35.66 1.69
CA ALA A 35 25.31 35.55 0.76
C ALA A 35 26.50 34.80 1.36
N GLN A 36 26.78 35.00 2.65
CA GLN A 36 27.78 34.24 3.38
C GLN A 36 27.41 32.76 3.47
N GLU A 37 26.19 32.43 3.91
CA GLU A 37 25.73 31.05 4.05
C GLU A 37 25.70 30.29 2.71
N LEU A 38 25.29 30.96 1.62
CA LEU A 38 25.22 30.35 0.29
C LEU A 38 26.55 30.40 -0.47
N PHE A 39 27.60 30.99 0.10
CA PHE A 39 28.88 31.27 -0.58
C PHE A 39 28.70 32.03 -1.91
N LEU A 40 27.85 33.06 -1.91
CA LEU A 40 27.53 33.92 -3.06
C LEU A 40 27.94 35.38 -2.80
N ALA A 41 27.98 36.19 -3.86
CA ALA A 41 28.08 37.63 -3.70
C ALA A 41 26.72 38.21 -3.24
N PRO A 42 26.68 39.25 -2.37
CA PRO A 42 25.42 39.86 -1.92
C PRO A 42 24.51 40.29 -3.07
N LYS A 43 25.09 40.85 -4.14
CA LYS A 43 24.37 41.23 -5.36
C LYS A 43 23.75 40.03 -6.09
N THR A 44 24.38 38.85 -6.02
CA THR A 44 23.83 37.61 -6.57
C THR A 44 22.61 37.14 -5.77
N VAL A 45 22.65 37.24 -4.44
CA VAL A 45 21.49 36.94 -3.58
C VAL A 45 20.36 37.94 -3.81
N GLU A 46 20.68 39.23 -3.94
CA GLU A 46 19.69 40.24 -4.30
C GLU A 46 19.02 39.88 -5.64
N HIS A 47 19.80 39.48 -6.64
CA HIS A 47 19.25 39.01 -7.92
C HIS A 47 18.44 37.72 -7.82
N LEU A 48 18.85 36.78 -6.97
CA LEU A 48 18.13 35.54 -6.68
C LEU A 48 16.76 35.83 -6.07
N LEU A 49 16.69 36.77 -5.12
CA LEU A 49 15.46 37.15 -4.42
C LEU A 49 14.55 38.03 -5.28
N SER A 50 15.09 39.13 -5.83
CA SER A 50 14.28 40.28 -6.29
C SER A 50 14.30 40.55 -7.80
N ASN A 51 15.31 40.10 -8.56
CA ASN A 51 15.53 40.72 -9.88
C ASN A 51 14.69 40.10 -11.02
N SER A 52 13.68 40.90 -11.40
CA SER A 52 13.29 41.37 -12.73
C SER A 52 13.02 40.35 -13.86
N GLN A 53 11.72 40.19 -14.12
CA GLN A 53 11.04 39.76 -15.35
C GLN A 53 10.79 38.29 -15.65
N THR A 54 11.29 37.29 -14.92
CA THR A 54 10.72 35.91 -14.97
C THR A 54 11.44 34.88 -14.09
N ARG A 55 12.64 35.18 -13.58
CA ARG A 55 13.52 34.15 -12.98
C ARG A 55 13.83 34.31 -11.50
N GLY A 56 13.64 35.50 -10.92
CA GLY A 56 13.82 35.73 -9.48
C GLY A 56 12.76 35.03 -8.65
N LEU A 57 13.06 34.80 -7.38
CA LEU A 57 12.21 34.04 -6.45
C LEU A 57 10.85 34.71 -6.23
N PHE A 58 10.82 36.02 -5.99
CA PHE A 58 9.56 36.71 -5.67
C PHE A 58 8.51 36.61 -6.79
N PRO A 59 8.83 36.84 -8.08
CA PRO A 59 7.91 36.57 -9.19
C PRO A 59 7.40 35.14 -9.26
N LYS A 60 8.26 34.13 -9.01
CA LYS A 60 7.87 32.70 -9.07
C LYS A 60 6.79 32.35 -8.04
N ILE A 61 6.85 32.95 -6.85
CA ILE A 61 5.87 32.73 -5.78
C ILE A 61 4.76 33.80 -5.74
N GLY A 62 4.76 34.74 -6.69
CA GLY A 62 3.73 35.77 -6.81
C GLY A 62 3.75 36.85 -5.73
N VAL A 63 4.89 37.11 -5.10
CA VAL A 63 5.06 38.14 -4.06
C VAL A 63 5.91 39.31 -4.57
N LYS A 64 5.86 40.45 -3.88
CA LYS A 64 6.53 41.69 -4.31
C LYS A 64 7.77 42.04 -3.50
N ASN A 65 7.89 41.53 -2.29
CA ASN A 65 8.92 41.94 -1.34
C ASN A 65 9.25 40.82 -0.32
N ARG A 66 10.31 41.04 0.44
CA ARG A 66 10.82 40.08 1.45
C ARG A 66 9.82 39.78 2.57
N PRO A 67 9.09 40.75 3.17
CA PRO A 67 8.04 40.45 4.14
C PRO A 67 6.93 39.53 3.57
N GLU A 68 6.45 39.80 2.36
CA GLU A 68 5.47 38.95 1.69
C GLU A 68 6.03 37.55 1.40
N ALA A 69 7.29 37.45 0.94
CA ALA A 69 7.96 36.16 0.72
C ALA A 69 8.12 35.35 2.02
N THR A 70 8.46 36.02 3.12
CA THR A 70 8.57 35.41 4.46
C THR A 70 7.22 34.90 4.95
N ALA A 71 6.17 35.72 4.83
CA ALA A 71 4.82 35.33 5.19
C ALA A 71 4.33 34.14 4.33
N TRP A 72 4.62 34.19 3.02
CA TRP A 72 4.31 33.11 2.09
C TRP A 72 5.00 31.80 2.50
N TYR A 73 6.32 31.83 2.74
CA TYR A 73 7.10 30.63 3.10
C TYR A 73 6.65 30.03 4.43
N THR A 74 6.40 30.89 5.42
CA THR A 74 5.93 30.48 6.75
C THR A 74 4.56 29.80 6.64
N ARG A 75 3.63 30.41 5.93
CA ARG A 75 2.30 29.83 5.67
C ARG A 75 2.41 28.51 4.91
N ALA A 76 3.12 28.49 3.80
CA ALA A 76 3.28 27.29 2.98
C ALA A 76 3.94 26.15 3.76
N THR A 77 4.90 26.45 4.65
CA THR A 77 5.53 25.46 5.52
C THR A 77 4.56 24.93 6.58
N ASN A 78 3.74 25.78 7.19
CA ASN A 78 2.71 25.35 8.14
C ASN A 78 1.61 24.54 7.47
N ASP A 79 1.13 24.98 6.32
CA ASP A 79 0.14 24.27 5.50
C ASP A 79 0.68 22.89 5.10
N TYR A 80 1.94 22.79 4.68
CA TYR A 80 2.61 21.52 4.39
C TYR A 80 2.64 20.59 5.62
N LYS A 81 3.07 21.11 6.78
CA LYS A 81 3.15 20.32 8.02
C LYS A 81 1.77 19.79 8.41
N HIS A 82 0.75 20.64 8.29
CA HIS A 82 -0.63 20.25 8.56
C HIS A 82 -1.10 19.16 7.59
N LEU A 83 -0.93 19.38 6.28
CA LEU A 83 -1.35 18.41 5.27
C LEU A 83 -0.63 17.07 5.41
N ARG A 84 0.68 17.08 5.63
CA ARG A 84 1.46 15.87 5.89
C ARG A 84 0.91 15.10 7.09
N ARG A 85 0.66 15.78 8.21
CA ARG A 85 0.10 15.15 9.40
C ARG A 85 -1.27 14.55 9.12
N THR A 86 -2.13 15.29 8.43
CA THR A 86 -3.45 14.81 8.00
C THR A 86 -3.35 13.57 7.12
N ALA A 87 -2.41 13.52 6.18
CA ALA A 87 -2.16 12.35 5.33
C ALA A 87 -1.68 11.14 6.15
N GLU A 88 -0.73 11.33 7.07
CA GLU A 88 -0.23 10.28 7.96
C GLU A 88 -1.32 9.74 8.89
N ASP A 89 -2.15 10.61 9.47
CA ASP A 89 -3.30 10.23 10.30
C ASP A 89 -4.36 9.49 9.49
N SER A 90 -4.64 9.95 8.27
CA SER A 90 -5.57 9.28 7.34
C SER A 90 -5.09 7.90 6.96
N LEU A 91 -3.81 7.73 6.60
CA LEU A 91 -3.23 6.42 6.29
C LEU A 91 -3.40 5.44 7.46
N ARG A 92 -3.05 5.87 8.69
CA ARG A 92 -3.26 5.06 9.91
C ARG A 92 -4.74 4.70 10.09
N ARG A 93 -5.64 5.65 9.85
CA ARG A 93 -7.08 5.43 9.99
C ARG A 93 -7.62 4.43 8.96
N ILE A 94 -7.22 4.55 7.69
CA ILE A 94 -7.60 3.62 6.61
C ILE A 94 -7.17 2.20 6.96
N HIS A 95 -5.91 2.03 7.37
CA HIS A 95 -5.38 0.75 7.81
C HIS A 95 -6.19 0.16 8.97
N ASN A 96 -6.49 0.96 9.98
CA ASN A 96 -7.27 0.51 11.15
C ASN A 96 -8.73 0.16 10.80
N LEU A 97 -9.39 0.94 9.93
CA LEU A 97 -10.73 0.63 9.44
C LEU A 97 -10.74 -0.72 8.72
N ARG A 98 -9.75 -0.97 7.86
CA ARG A 98 -9.59 -2.25 7.16
C ARG A 98 -9.40 -3.41 8.13
N LEU A 99 -8.52 -3.29 9.12
CA LEU A 99 -8.28 -4.33 10.12
C LEU A 99 -9.53 -4.66 10.96
N ARG A 100 -10.36 -3.65 11.27
CA ARG A 100 -11.65 -3.80 11.96
C ARG A 100 -12.76 -4.34 11.05
N GLY A 101 -12.44 -4.62 9.81
CA GLY A 101 -13.33 -5.18 8.82
C GLY A 101 -14.25 -4.20 8.13
N GLN A 102 -14.02 -2.90 8.31
CA GLN A 102 -14.79 -1.83 7.69
C GLN A 102 -14.18 -1.46 6.32
N SER A 103 -13.88 -2.46 5.48
CA SER A 103 -13.13 -2.26 4.24
C SER A 103 -13.83 -1.31 3.25
N GLN A 104 -15.17 -1.31 3.20
CA GLN A 104 -15.90 -0.33 2.37
C GLN A 104 -15.76 1.11 2.87
N PHE A 105 -15.77 1.32 4.19
CA PHE A 105 -15.51 2.64 4.78
C PHE A 105 -14.07 3.07 4.54
N ALA A 106 -13.11 2.16 4.68
CA ALA A 106 -11.71 2.42 4.36
C ALA A 106 -11.53 2.84 2.88
N LEU A 107 -12.23 2.18 1.96
CA LEU A 107 -12.23 2.51 0.54
C LEU A 107 -12.73 3.92 0.24
N ASN A 108 -13.93 4.24 0.74
CA ASN A 108 -14.56 5.54 0.50
C ASN A 108 -13.73 6.67 1.13
N TYR A 109 -13.22 6.45 2.34
CA TYR A 109 -12.38 7.42 3.04
C TYR A 109 -11.03 7.62 2.34
N ALA A 110 -10.41 6.54 1.84
CA ALA A 110 -9.19 6.65 1.05
C ALA A 110 -9.43 7.44 -0.24
N GLU A 111 -10.55 7.23 -0.93
CA GLU A 111 -10.89 7.98 -2.16
C GLU A 111 -10.96 9.48 -1.89
N GLU A 112 -11.73 9.89 -0.88
CA GLU A 112 -11.86 11.28 -0.47
C GLU A 112 -10.50 11.92 -0.14
N ILE A 113 -9.67 11.23 0.66
CA ILE A 113 -8.36 11.74 1.05
C ILE A 113 -7.40 11.82 -0.14
N THR A 114 -7.41 10.82 -1.04
CA THR A 114 -6.53 10.83 -2.22
C THR A 114 -6.88 11.99 -3.15
N ASP A 115 -8.16 12.30 -3.34
CA ASP A 115 -8.59 13.41 -4.19
C ASP A 115 -8.21 14.77 -3.58
N GLN A 116 -8.43 14.94 -2.27
CA GLN A 116 -7.97 16.14 -1.55
C GLN A 116 -6.45 16.31 -1.63
N LEU A 117 -5.68 15.24 -1.41
CA LEU A 117 -4.22 15.30 -1.50
C LEU A 117 -3.73 15.62 -2.91
N ARG A 118 -4.32 15.03 -3.94
CA ARG A 118 -3.98 15.33 -5.35
C ARG A 118 -4.20 16.82 -5.64
N GLU A 119 -5.35 17.37 -5.25
CA GLU A 119 -5.66 18.79 -5.44
C GLU A 119 -4.66 19.70 -4.71
N GLU A 120 -4.36 19.40 -3.45
CA GLU A 120 -3.44 20.21 -2.65
C GLU A 120 -1.99 20.12 -3.16
N ILE A 121 -1.52 18.93 -3.54
CA ILE A 121 -0.19 18.73 -4.14
C ILE A 121 -0.08 19.50 -5.47
N ASP A 122 -1.11 19.41 -6.32
CA ASP A 122 -1.08 20.07 -7.62
C ASP A 122 -1.14 21.60 -7.51
N ASN A 123 -1.83 22.14 -6.51
CA ASN A 123 -2.05 23.58 -6.38
C ASN A 123 -0.99 24.31 -5.54
N ARG A 124 -0.41 23.68 -4.51
CA ARG A 124 0.33 24.42 -3.46
C ARG A 124 1.78 23.99 -3.24
N PHE A 125 2.10 22.72 -3.46
CA PHE A 125 3.35 22.16 -2.92
C PHE A 125 4.42 21.78 -3.95
N SER A 126 4.13 21.91 -5.26
CA SER A 126 5.16 21.74 -6.29
C SER A 126 6.34 22.71 -6.08
N LEU A 127 6.06 23.92 -5.59
CA LEU A 127 7.08 24.96 -5.41
C LEU A 127 7.99 24.75 -4.20
N LEU A 128 7.62 23.96 -3.20
CA LEU A 128 8.41 23.83 -1.96
C LEU A 128 9.46 22.72 -1.98
N GLY A 129 9.58 21.94 -3.05
CA GLY A 129 10.42 20.74 -3.08
C GLY A 129 9.99 19.65 -2.09
N LYS A 130 8.84 19.82 -1.40
CA LYS A 130 8.29 18.88 -0.42
C LYS A 130 7.22 17.95 -1.00
N ALA A 131 6.98 18.04 -2.32
CA ALA A 131 6.00 17.25 -3.04
C ALA A 131 6.28 15.74 -2.93
N GLU A 132 7.55 15.32 -2.94
CA GLU A 132 7.92 13.90 -2.87
C GLU A 132 7.36 13.18 -1.64
N ILE A 133 7.44 13.81 -0.46
CA ILE A 133 6.93 13.19 0.78
C ILE A 133 5.41 13.02 0.72
N LEU A 134 4.69 14.02 0.21
CA LEU A 134 3.23 13.93 0.07
C LEU A 134 2.83 12.93 -1.02
N LEU A 135 3.60 12.84 -2.11
CA LEU A 135 3.38 11.86 -3.17
C LEU A 135 3.63 10.43 -2.65
N ARG A 136 4.66 10.20 -1.83
CA ARG A 136 4.89 8.91 -1.17
C ARG A 136 3.71 8.53 -0.26
N LEU A 137 3.22 9.46 0.55
CA LEU A 137 2.03 9.24 1.39
C LEU A 137 0.76 8.97 0.56
N LEU A 138 0.58 9.69 -0.56
CA LEU A 138 -0.51 9.42 -1.51
C LEU A 138 -0.44 7.98 -2.05
N ALA A 139 0.75 7.53 -2.47
CA ALA A 139 0.95 6.17 -2.95
C ALA A 139 0.70 5.10 -1.86
N ASP A 140 1.11 5.36 -0.62
CA ASP A 140 0.82 4.47 0.51
C ASP A 140 -0.69 4.39 0.82
N ILE A 141 -1.41 5.49 0.67
CA ILE A 141 -2.87 5.53 0.81
C ILE A 141 -3.55 4.76 -0.33
N ASP A 142 -3.14 4.98 -1.58
CA ASP A 142 -3.63 4.23 -2.74
C ASP A 142 -3.34 2.72 -2.58
N PHE A 143 -2.18 2.35 -2.03
CA PHE A 143 -1.84 0.96 -1.71
C PHE A 143 -2.85 0.36 -0.72
N GLU A 144 -3.08 1.00 0.44
CA GLU A 144 -4.07 0.51 1.42
C GLU A 144 -5.50 0.47 0.85
N GLN A 145 -5.86 1.44 0.00
CA GLN A 145 -7.13 1.43 -0.73
C GLN A 145 -7.25 0.19 -1.61
N LEU A 146 -6.20 -0.16 -2.36
CA LEU A 146 -6.17 -1.34 -3.21
C LEU A 146 -6.28 -2.64 -2.41
N ILE A 147 -5.62 -2.72 -1.25
CA ILE A 147 -5.77 -3.88 -0.35
C ILE A 147 -7.21 -3.99 0.15
N ALA A 148 -7.83 -2.89 0.60
CA ALA A 148 -9.23 -2.88 1.03
C ALA A 148 -10.18 -3.30 -0.12
N PHE A 149 -9.88 -2.86 -1.35
CA PHE A 149 -10.64 -3.24 -2.54
C PHE A 149 -10.54 -4.74 -2.80
N TYR A 150 -9.35 -5.33 -2.69
CA TYR A 150 -9.18 -6.77 -2.87
C TYR A 150 -9.91 -7.61 -1.83
N GLU A 151 -10.26 -7.08 -0.66
CA GLU A 151 -11.03 -7.82 0.34
C GLU A 151 -12.52 -7.91 -0.03
N THR A 152 -13.04 -6.94 -0.79
CA THR A 152 -14.48 -6.83 -1.12
C THR A 152 -14.80 -7.14 -2.58
N ALA A 153 -13.85 -6.93 -3.50
CA ALA A 153 -14.07 -6.96 -4.93
C ALA A 153 -14.36 -8.35 -5.50
N LEU A 154 -15.29 -8.39 -6.47
CA LEU A 154 -15.50 -9.54 -7.34
C LEU A 154 -14.43 -9.58 -8.45
N PRO A 155 -13.96 -10.77 -8.88
CA PRO A 155 -12.89 -10.91 -9.88
C PRO A 155 -13.09 -10.08 -11.15
N LYS A 156 -14.32 -10.04 -11.68
CA LYS A 156 -14.66 -9.33 -12.93
C LYS A 156 -14.42 -7.81 -12.89
N ASN A 157 -14.37 -7.20 -11.70
CA ASN A 157 -14.23 -5.75 -11.54
C ASN A 157 -12.79 -5.31 -11.25
N ILE A 158 -11.86 -6.26 -11.10
CA ILE A 158 -10.55 -5.97 -10.51
C ILE A 158 -9.72 -5.03 -11.38
N TRP A 159 -9.59 -5.34 -12.67
CA TRP A 159 -8.73 -4.57 -13.55
C TRP A 159 -9.20 -3.14 -13.79
N LEU A 160 -10.52 -2.93 -13.82
CA LEU A 160 -11.11 -1.61 -14.03
C LEU A 160 -10.69 -0.62 -12.94
N PHE A 161 -10.67 -1.09 -11.68
CA PHE A 161 -10.34 -0.26 -10.53
C PHE A 161 -8.82 -0.17 -10.29
N VAL A 162 -8.11 -1.29 -10.44
CA VAL A 162 -6.72 -1.43 -10.00
C VAL A 162 -5.73 -0.84 -11.01
N LYS A 163 -5.94 -1.06 -12.31
CA LYS A 163 -4.99 -0.66 -13.35
C LYS A 163 -4.59 0.82 -13.31
N PRO A 164 -5.52 1.81 -13.22
CA PRO A 164 -5.13 3.21 -13.17
C PRO A 164 -4.29 3.55 -11.93
N ARG A 165 -4.57 2.93 -10.78
CA ARG A 165 -3.87 3.18 -9.51
C ARG A 165 -2.47 2.56 -9.48
N ILE A 166 -2.29 1.35 -10.00
CA ILE A 166 -0.95 0.76 -10.18
C ILE A 166 -0.08 1.70 -11.02
N LYS A 167 -0.63 2.23 -12.12
CA LYS A 167 0.09 3.18 -12.96
C LYS A 167 0.47 4.44 -12.17
N GLU A 168 -0.44 4.98 -11.36
CA GLU A 168 -0.18 6.16 -10.54
C GLU A 168 0.93 5.90 -9.50
N ILE A 169 0.89 4.78 -8.78
CA ILE A 169 1.96 4.39 -7.85
C ILE A 169 3.30 4.25 -8.58
N ARG A 170 3.33 3.66 -9.78
CA ARG A 170 4.56 3.56 -10.61
C ARG A 170 5.08 4.93 -11.05
N ASP A 171 4.19 5.82 -11.48
CA ASP A 171 4.54 7.19 -11.87
C ASP A 171 5.15 7.94 -10.66
N ILE A 172 4.56 7.77 -9.46
CA ILE A 172 5.08 8.34 -8.20
C ILE A 172 6.44 7.72 -7.83
N ALA A 173 6.56 6.40 -7.91
CA ALA A 173 7.80 5.67 -7.62
C ALA A 173 8.95 6.17 -8.50
N GLN A 174 8.69 6.34 -9.80
CA GLN A 174 9.67 6.89 -10.73
C GLN A 174 10.02 8.35 -10.41
N PHE A 175 9.02 9.17 -10.06
CA PHE A 175 9.26 10.57 -9.71
C PHE A 175 10.11 10.72 -8.45
N CYS A 176 9.85 9.89 -7.43
CA CYS A 176 10.52 9.95 -6.13
C CYS A 176 11.80 9.11 -6.04
N ASP A 177 12.18 8.41 -7.13
CA ASP A 177 13.24 7.38 -7.13
C ASP A 177 13.07 6.35 -5.99
N ASP A 178 11.83 5.89 -5.79
CA ASP A 178 11.47 5.00 -4.68
C ASP A 178 11.24 3.56 -5.18
N THR A 179 12.27 2.72 -5.02
CA THR A 179 12.23 1.31 -5.41
C THR A 179 11.19 0.51 -4.63
N ARG A 180 10.88 0.88 -3.37
CA ARG A 180 9.85 0.20 -2.58
C ARG A 180 8.47 0.40 -3.21
N LEU A 181 8.11 1.64 -3.56
CA LEU A 181 6.83 1.93 -4.22
C LEU A 181 6.69 1.20 -5.56
N SER A 182 7.78 1.08 -6.32
CA SER A 182 7.80 0.28 -7.54
C SER A 182 7.50 -1.20 -7.25
N GLY A 183 8.11 -1.77 -6.21
CA GLY A 183 7.86 -3.14 -5.77
C GLY A 183 6.44 -3.36 -5.26
N GLU A 184 5.86 -2.40 -4.54
CA GLU A 184 4.47 -2.45 -4.09
C GLU A 184 3.48 -2.44 -5.25
N ALA A 185 3.72 -1.63 -6.28
CA ALA A 185 2.91 -1.64 -7.49
C ALA A 185 2.94 -3.01 -8.19
N ASP A 186 4.12 -3.64 -8.28
CA ASP A 186 4.28 -4.98 -8.85
C ASP A 186 3.59 -6.05 -7.99
N TYR A 187 3.62 -5.91 -6.65
CA TYR A 187 2.90 -6.79 -5.74
C TYR A 187 1.38 -6.69 -5.94
N ILE A 188 0.83 -5.48 -6.00
CA ILE A 188 -0.60 -5.25 -6.30
C ILE A 188 -0.95 -5.82 -7.67
N GLU A 189 -0.12 -5.62 -8.70
CA GLU A 189 -0.34 -6.23 -10.02
C GLU A 189 -0.39 -7.76 -9.94
N GLY A 190 0.53 -8.36 -9.18
CA GLY A 190 0.52 -9.78 -8.86
C GLY A 190 -0.77 -10.25 -8.21
N LEU A 191 -1.30 -9.51 -7.23
CA LEU A 191 -2.60 -9.80 -6.61
C LEU A 191 -3.76 -9.65 -7.59
N ALA A 192 -3.73 -8.67 -8.49
CA ALA A 192 -4.76 -8.50 -9.52
C ALA A 192 -4.83 -9.72 -10.44
N TYR A 193 -3.67 -10.18 -10.95
CA TYR A 193 -3.57 -11.39 -11.76
C TYR A 193 -4.03 -12.64 -11.00
N TYR A 194 -3.63 -12.75 -9.74
CA TYR A 194 -4.03 -13.87 -8.88
C TYR A 194 -5.56 -13.99 -8.77
N ILE A 195 -6.24 -12.89 -8.42
CA ILE A 195 -7.69 -12.92 -8.24
C ILE A 195 -8.41 -13.05 -9.59
N ALA A 196 -7.81 -12.58 -10.68
CA ALA A 196 -8.31 -12.78 -12.04
C ALA A 196 -8.10 -14.20 -12.58
N GLY A 197 -7.49 -15.11 -11.80
CA GLY A 197 -7.26 -16.50 -12.22
C GLY A 197 -6.13 -16.65 -13.26
N GLN A 198 -5.13 -15.77 -13.23
CA GLN A 198 -3.99 -15.77 -14.16
C GLN A 198 -2.68 -16.07 -13.42
N PRO A 199 -2.44 -17.33 -13.01
CA PRO A 199 -1.38 -17.63 -12.05
C PRO A 199 0.04 -17.37 -12.55
N VAL A 200 0.31 -17.67 -13.83
CA VAL A 200 1.63 -17.43 -14.43
C VAL A 200 1.98 -15.94 -14.49
N ALA A 201 1.00 -15.10 -14.86
CA ALA A 201 1.19 -13.65 -14.87
C ALA A 201 1.38 -13.09 -13.45
N SER A 202 0.62 -13.63 -12.48
CA SER A 202 0.79 -13.30 -11.06
C SER A 202 2.18 -13.62 -10.56
N ILE A 203 2.69 -14.83 -10.81
CA ILE A 203 4.05 -15.24 -10.39
C ILE A 203 5.11 -14.31 -10.98
N ARG A 204 5.00 -13.93 -12.26
CA ARG A 204 5.94 -13.01 -12.90
C ARG A 204 5.99 -11.66 -12.19
N ALA A 205 4.85 -11.03 -11.97
CA ALA A 205 4.77 -9.74 -11.27
C ALA A 205 5.29 -9.85 -9.82
N LEU A 206 4.95 -10.93 -9.12
CA LEU A 206 5.40 -11.18 -7.75
C LEU A 206 6.91 -11.42 -7.64
N ASN A 207 7.54 -12.02 -8.64
CA ASN A 207 9.01 -12.14 -8.69
C ASN A 207 9.68 -10.78 -8.90
N THR A 208 9.11 -9.89 -9.73
CA THR A 208 9.60 -8.50 -9.84
C THR A 208 9.45 -7.75 -8.51
N ALA A 209 8.31 -7.92 -7.82
CA ALA A 209 8.11 -7.36 -6.49
C ALA A 209 9.12 -7.91 -5.47
N TRP A 210 9.44 -9.21 -5.55
CA TRP A 210 10.45 -9.86 -4.71
C TRP A 210 11.83 -9.21 -4.91
N GLU A 211 12.23 -8.82 -6.11
CA GLU A 211 13.54 -8.18 -6.29
C GLU A 211 13.65 -6.82 -5.57
N LYS A 212 12.52 -6.15 -5.33
CA LYS A 212 12.45 -4.76 -4.84
C LYS A 212 12.04 -4.62 -3.37
N LEU A 213 11.26 -5.56 -2.84
CA LEU A 213 10.70 -5.48 -1.48
C LEU A 213 11.47 -6.38 -0.52
N HIS A 214 12.30 -5.80 0.36
CA HIS A 214 13.20 -6.56 1.22
C HIS A 214 12.68 -6.83 2.64
N HIS A 215 11.62 -6.15 3.08
CA HIS A 215 11.07 -6.36 4.43
C HIS A 215 10.43 -7.75 4.56
N ASN A 216 10.69 -8.45 5.67
CA ASN A 216 10.29 -9.85 5.85
C ASN A 216 8.78 -10.07 5.74
N ASP A 217 7.98 -9.10 6.18
CA ASP A 217 6.53 -9.16 6.05
C ASP A 217 6.07 -9.13 4.57
N ASP A 218 6.76 -8.36 3.72
CA ASP A 218 6.49 -8.33 2.28
C ASP A 218 6.92 -9.63 1.62
N ARG A 219 8.07 -10.18 2.05
CA ARG A 219 8.54 -11.51 1.61
C ARG A 219 7.50 -12.58 1.89
N LEU A 220 6.91 -12.60 3.08
CA LEU A 220 5.84 -13.53 3.46
C LEU A 220 4.58 -13.35 2.58
N LYS A 221 4.13 -12.10 2.40
CA LYS A 221 2.99 -11.77 1.51
C LYS A 221 3.19 -12.27 0.07
N ILE A 222 4.40 -12.07 -0.47
CA ILE A 222 4.77 -12.52 -1.82
C ILE A 222 4.82 -14.06 -1.88
N LEU A 223 5.54 -14.72 -0.98
CA LEU A 223 5.70 -16.18 -0.99
C LEU A 223 4.36 -16.90 -0.85
N ARG A 224 3.48 -16.43 0.04
CA ARG A 224 2.10 -16.91 0.16
C ARG A 224 1.40 -16.97 -1.20
N THR A 225 1.48 -15.87 -1.94
CA THR A 225 0.73 -15.72 -3.20
C THR A 225 1.39 -16.52 -4.33
N ILE A 226 2.73 -16.54 -4.41
CA ILE A 226 3.47 -17.39 -5.36
C ILE A 226 3.14 -18.88 -5.12
N ALA A 227 3.15 -19.34 -3.87
CA ALA A 227 2.81 -20.73 -3.54
C ALA A 227 1.41 -21.09 -4.02
N LEU A 228 0.40 -20.26 -3.74
CA LEU A 228 -0.96 -20.48 -4.22
C LEU A 228 -1.05 -20.54 -5.74
N ASN A 229 -0.31 -19.69 -6.46
CA ASN A 229 -0.28 -19.73 -7.92
C ASN A 229 0.35 -21.01 -8.45
N TRP A 230 1.43 -21.52 -7.84
CA TRP A 230 2.01 -22.82 -8.21
C TRP A 230 1.04 -23.98 -7.94
N ALA A 231 0.30 -23.93 -6.83
CA ALA A 231 -0.76 -24.89 -6.57
C ALA A 231 -1.85 -24.87 -7.66
N TYR A 232 -2.27 -23.67 -8.11
CA TYR A 232 -3.19 -23.55 -9.25
C TYR A 232 -2.62 -24.05 -10.57
N CYS A 233 -1.32 -23.94 -10.78
CA CYS A 233 -0.60 -24.54 -11.90
C CYS A 233 -0.37 -26.05 -11.75
N GLN A 234 -0.79 -26.67 -10.62
CA GLN A 234 -0.55 -28.08 -10.30
C GLN A 234 0.94 -28.46 -10.24
N ASP A 235 1.81 -27.49 -9.95
CA ASP A 235 3.26 -27.69 -9.84
C ASP A 235 3.65 -27.92 -8.37
N VAL A 236 3.64 -29.20 -7.96
CA VAL A 236 3.94 -29.62 -6.58
C VAL A 236 5.39 -29.29 -6.20
N GLN A 237 6.34 -29.43 -7.13
CA GLN A 237 7.75 -29.18 -6.85
C GLN A 237 7.97 -27.70 -6.52
N ARG A 238 7.52 -26.80 -7.41
CA ARG A 238 7.66 -25.35 -7.20
C ARG A 238 6.86 -24.87 -6.00
N PHE A 239 5.69 -25.45 -5.75
CA PHE A 239 4.94 -25.20 -4.52
C PHE A 239 5.78 -25.52 -3.28
N ASN A 240 6.39 -26.71 -3.21
CA ASN A 240 7.18 -27.14 -2.06
C ASN A 240 8.43 -26.28 -1.85
N GLU A 241 9.14 -25.90 -2.92
CA GLU A 241 10.29 -24.99 -2.86
C GLU A 241 9.89 -23.65 -2.18
N VAL A 242 8.78 -23.06 -2.62
CA VAL A 242 8.29 -21.78 -2.09
C VAL A 242 7.74 -21.94 -0.67
N ALA A 243 7.04 -23.03 -0.37
CA ALA A 243 6.51 -23.33 0.95
C ALA A 243 7.63 -23.53 1.99
N GLN A 244 8.69 -24.25 1.63
CA GLN A 244 9.87 -24.42 2.47
C GLN A 244 10.54 -23.07 2.77
N LYS A 245 10.70 -22.23 1.73
CA LYS A 245 11.24 -20.88 1.90
C LYS A 245 10.37 -20.04 2.84
N ALA A 246 9.05 -20.06 2.67
CA ALA A 246 8.13 -19.35 3.57
C ALA A 246 8.23 -19.84 5.02
N ARG A 247 8.34 -21.16 5.24
CA ARG A 247 8.53 -21.73 6.58
C ARG A 247 9.85 -21.33 7.20
N ALA A 248 10.94 -21.23 6.43
CA ALA A 248 12.21 -20.71 6.93
C ALA A 248 12.06 -19.28 7.48
N TYR A 249 11.43 -18.37 6.72
CA TYR A 249 11.16 -17.00 7.19
C TYR A 249 10.32 -16.95 8.48
N ILE A 250 9.35 -17.86 8.63
CA ILE A 250 8.52 -17.96 9.84
C ILE A 250 9.36 -18.45 11.03
N ASN A 251 10.17 -19.49 10.82
CA ASN A 251 10.99 -20.10 11.86
C ASN A 251 12.13 -19.19 12.34
N ASP A 252 12.70 -18.40 11.43
CA ASP A 252 13.72 -17.40 11.76
C ASP A 252 13.17 -16.26 12.65
N GLY A 253 11.84 -16.14 12.76
CA GLY A 253 11.18 -15.20 13.67
C GLY A 253 11.33 -13.73 13.28
N ALA A 254 11.86 -13.43 12.08
CA ALA A 254 12.23 -12.08 11.67
C ALA A 254 11.05 -11.24 11.13
N PHE A 255 9.81 -11.67 11.34
CA PHE A 255 8.61 -10.94 10.93
C PHE A 255 8.20 -9.89 11.99
N SER A 256 7.62 -8.78 11.55
CA SER A 256 7.19 -7.71 12.47
C SER A 256 5.74 -7.88 12.92
N ASP A 257 4.92 -8.55 12.09
CA ASP A 257 3.51 -8.77 12.36
C ASP A 257 3.10 -10.25 12.17
N VAL A 258 2.62 -10.85 13.26
CA VAL A 258 2.07 -12.22 13.30
C VAL A 258 0.91 -12.44 12.33
N GLN A 259 0.23 -11.37 11.89
CA GLN A 259 -0.80 -11.47 10.85
C GLN A 259 -0.24 -12.03 9.55
N TYR A 260 0.98 -11.67 9.16
CA TYR A 260 1.55 -12.16 7.91
C TYR A 260 1.95 -13.63 7.99
N VAL A 261 2.32 -14.12 9.18
CA VAL A 261 2.51 -15.56 9.43
C VAL A 261 1.20 -16.32 9.29
N CYS A 262 0.14 -15.86 9.96
CA CYS A 262 -1.21 -16.44 9.82
C CYS A 262 -1.65 -16.48 8.36
N MET A 263 -1.54 -15.35 7.64
CA MET A 263 -1.91 -15.28 6.23
C MET A 263 -1.10 -16.25 5.36
N THR A 264 0.20 -16.37 5.63
CA THR A 264 1.08 -17.23 4.84
C THR A 264 0.74 -18.69 5.06
N LEU A 265 0.58 -19.12 6.31
CA LEU A 265 0.17 -20.49 6.65
C LEU A 265 -1.21 -20.82 6.07
N GLU A 266 -2.18 -19.90 6.14
CA GLU A 266 -3.47 -20.04 5.47
C GLU A 266 -3.32 -20.32 3.96
N GLY A 267 -2.48 -19.54 3.28
CA GLY A 267 -2.21 -19.73 1.85
C GLY A 267 -1.48 -21.04 1.54
N LEU A 268 -0.53 -21.45 2.37
CA LEU A 268 0.18 -22.72 2.23
C LEU A 268 -0.77 -23.92 2.44
N GLY A 269 -1.56 -23.92 3.50
CA GLY A 269 -2.54 -24.98 3.79
C GLY A 269 -3.58 -25.11 2.68
N ARG A 270 -4.05 -23.98 2.17
CA ARG A 270 -4.94 -23.96 1.01
C ARG A 270 -4.28 -24.50 -0.26
N GLY A 271 -3.04 -24.11 -0.55
CA GLY A 271 -2.28 -24.62 -1.70
C GLY A 271 -2.04 -26.13 -1.60
N GLN A 272 -1.73 -26.62 -0.40
CA GLN A 272 -1.63 -28.06 -0.11
C GLN A 272 -2.96 -28.78 -0.41
N GLY A 273 -4.10 -28.22 -0.03
CA GLY A 273 -5.41 -28.80 -0.37
C GLY A 273 -5.68 -28.89 -1.86
N ILE A 274 -5.38 -27.83 -2.62
CA ILE A 274 -5.50 -27.81 -4.09
C ILE A 274 -4.64 -28.93 -4.73
N LEU A 275 -3.47 -29.20 -4.15
CA LEU A 275 -2.55 -30.25 -4.58
C LEU A 275 -2.83 -31.62 -3.91
N GLN A 276 -3.92 -31.73 -3.14
CA GLN A 276 -4.34 -32.94 -2.42
C GLN A 276 -3.27 -33.50 -1.45
N LEU A 277 -2.46 -32.63 -0.86
CA LEU A 277 -1.48 -33.00 0.16
C LEU A 277 -2.16 -33.14 1.52
N THR A 278 -1.92 -34.26 2.20
CA THR A 278 -2.59 -34.60 3.48
C THR A 278 -2.25 -33.65 4.63
N SER A 279 -1.12 -32.94 4.56
CA SER A 279 -0.67 -31.95 5.54
C SER A 279 -1.43 -30.61 5.51
N ALA A 280 -2.42 -30.46 4.63
CA ALA A 280 -3.17 -29.22 4.45
C ALA A 280 -3.86 -28.75 5.74
N PHE A 281 -4.56 -29.65 6.43
CA PHE A 281 -5.25 -29.32 7.68
C PHE A 281 -4.27 -29.00 8.82
N ASP A 282 -3.15 -29.71 8.93
CA ASP A 282 -2.12 -29.43 9.94
C ASP A 282 -1.59 -27.98 9.80
N THR A 283 -1.37 -27.55 8.55
CA THR A 283 -0.90 -26.18 8.27
C THR A 283 -1.98 -25.13 8.54
N LEU A 284 -3.26 -25.46 8.29
CA LEU A 284 -4.39 -24.57 8.64
C LEU A 284 -4.59 -24.46 10.15
N ASP A 285 -4.44 -25.55 10.89
CA ASP A 285 -4.49 -25.54 12.36
C ASP A 285 -3.36 -24.68 12.95
N GLU A 286 -2.15 -24.77 12.38
CA GLU A 286 -1.06 -23.86 12.72
C GLU A 286 -1.45 -22.40 12.49
N SER A 287 -2.09 -22.10 11.36
CA SER A 287 -2.60 -20.77 11.06
C SER A 287 -3.66 -20.29 12.07
N TRP A 288 -4.58 -21.16 12.51
CA TRP A 288 -5.57 -20.81 13.53
C TRP A 288 -4.94 -20.45 14.87
N ARG A 289 -3.88 -21.14 15.29
CA ARG A 289 -3.12 -20.78 16.50
C ARG A 289 -2.54 -19.37 16.40
N TYR A 290 -2.07 -18.95 15.21
CA TYR A 290 -1.63 -17.57 15.00
C TYR A 290 -2.80 -16.58 14.98
N TYR A 291 -3.95 -16.95 14.42
CA TYR A 291 -5.17 -16.14 14.51
C TYR A 291 -5.59 -15.89 15.97
N GLU A 292 -5.53 -16.91 16.83
CA GLU A 292 -5.82 -16.79 18.26
C GLU A 292 -4.82 -15.85 18.97
N LYS A 293 -3.52 -15.95 18.66
CA LYS A 293 -2.51 -15.01 19.17
C LYS A 293 -2.80 -13.56 18.76
N ILE A 294 -3.23 -13.34 17.52
CA ILE A 294 -3.65 -12.01 17.05
C ILE A 294 -4.86 -11.53 17.84
N ALA A 295 -5.87 -12.39 17.99
CA ALA A 295 -7.10 -12.07 18.71
C ALA A 295 -6.85 -11.69 20.17
N GLN A 296 -5.91 -12.36 20.84
CA GLN A 296 -5.50 -12.04 22.21
C GLN A 296 -4.79 -10.67 22.31
N LYS A 297 -3.96 -10.32 21.33
CA LYS A 297 -3.15 -9.08 21.37
C LYS A 297 -3.90 -7.84 20.90
N ARG A 298 -4.74 -7.96 19.87
CA ARG A 298 -5.32 -6.81 19.15
C ARG A 298 -6.84 -6.90 18.95
N GLY A 299 -7.47 -7.95 19.48
CA GLY A 299 -8.87 -8.28 19.18
C GLY A 299 -9.02 -9.09 17.91
N LYS A 300 -10.21 -9.70 17.73
CA LYS A 300 -10.52 -10.54 16.58
C LYS A 300 -10.48 -9.71 15.29
N LEU A 301 -9.84 -10.25 14.25
CA LEU A 301 -9.84 -9.69 12.90
C LEU A 301 -10.86 -10.45 12.03
N PRO A 302 -12.05 -9.89 11.76
CA PRO A 302 -13.14 -10.62 11.09
C PRO A 302 -12.73 -11.18 9.73
N ILE A 303 -12.05 -10.38 8.92
CA ILE A 303 -11.58 -10.81 7.59
C ILE A 303 -10.65 -12.02 7.65
N ARG A 304 -9.81 -12.14 8.69
CA ARG A 304 -8.90 -13.29 8.82
C ARG A 304 -9.66 -14.58 9.15
N TYR A 305 -10.65 -14.49 10.05
CA TYR A 305 -11.53 -15.61 10.36
C TYR A 305 -12.25 -16.09 9.09
N VAL A 306 -12.86 -15.17 8.36
CA VAL A 306 -13.59 -15.46 7.12
C VAL A 306 -12.71 -16.13 6.07
N GLN A 307 -11.47 -15.65 5.91
CA GLN A 307 -10.52 -16.25 4.97
C GLN A 307 -10.08 -17.65 5.37
N LEU A 308 -9.79 -17.88 6.66
CA LEU A 308 -9.46 -19.21 7.18
C LEU A 308 -10.61 -20.18 6.96
N THR A 309 -11.83 -19.81 7.39
CA THR A 309 -13.02 -20.62 7.17
C THR A 309 -13.21 -21.00 5.70
N ARG A 310 -13.10 -20.02 4.79
CA ARG A 310 -13.21 -20.28 3.35
C ARG A 310 -12.15 -21.28 2.89
N SER A 311 -10.91 -21.13 3.33
CA SER A 311 -9.79 -21.99 2.92
C SER A 311 -9.93 -23.41 3.46
N GLU A 312 -10.47 -23.59 4.66
CA GLU A 312 -10.78 -24.92 5.21
C GLU A 312 -11.88 -25.64 4.44
N LEU A 313 -12.94 -24.91 4.08
CA LEU A 313 -14.01 -25.45 3.25
C LEU A 313 -13.49 -25.86 1.86
N GLU A 314 -12.60 -25.06 1.27
CA GLU A 314 -11.96 -25.38 -0.01
C GLU A 314 -11.06 -26.62 0.11
N VAL A 315 -10.25 -26.72 1.17
CA VAL A 315 -9.41 -27.91 1.43
C VAL A 315 -10.28 -29.16 1.66
N ALA A 316 -11.40 -29.02 2.38
CA ALA A 316 -12.33 -30.12 2.64
C ALA A 316 -13.01 -30.65 1.37
N GLN A 317 -13.23 -29.80 0.36
CA GLN A 317 -13.72 -30.23 -0.95
C GLN A 317 -12.74 -31.21 -1.63
N TYR A 318 -11.44 -30.95 -1.53
CA TYR A 318 -10.40 -31.79 -2.11
C TYR A 318 -10.13 -33.06 -1.28
N LEU A 319 -9.96 -32.91 0.03
CA LEU A 319 -9.48 -34.00 0.90
C LEU A 319 -10.59 -34.82 1.57
N ARG A 320 -11.84 -34.34 1.55
CA ARG A 320 -13.03 -35.06 2.05
C ARG A 320 -12.83 -35.67 3.45
N PRO A 321 -12.54 -34.86 4.49
CA PRO A 321 -12.33 -35.38 5.85
C PRO A 321 -13.58 -36.13 6.35
N LYS A 322 -13.35 -37.16 7.18
CA LYS A 322 -14.40 -38.03 7.73
C LYS A 322 -15.32 -37.29 8.71
N ASN A 323 -14.75 -36.45 9.58
CA ASN A 323 -15.51 -35.61 10.51
C ASN A 323 -15.57 -34.17 9.98
N ARG A 324 -16.78 -33.64 9.79
CA ARG A 324 -17.05 -32.32 9.21
C ARG A 324 -17.86 -31.40 10.13
N GLU A 325 -18.23 -31.84 11.33
CA GLU A 325 -19.08 -31.06 12.23
C GLU A 325 -18.44 -29.70 12.59
N TRP A 326 -17.12 -29.69 12.77
CA TRP A 326 -16.38 -28.48 13.06
C TRP A 326 -16.34 -27.50 11.86
N LEU A 327 -16.36 -28.01 10.62
CA LEU A 327 -16.40 -27.20 9.40
C LEU A 327 -17.75 -26.51 9.26
N GLU A 328 -18.85 -27.19 9.57
CA GLU A 328 -20.19 -26.60 9.54
C GLU A 328 -20.32 -25.46 10.54
N LYS A 329 -19.85 -25.67 11.78
CA LYS A 329 -19.80 -24.63 12.82
C LYS A 329 -18.98 -23.41 12.37
N ARG A 330 -17.78 -23.65 11.81
CA ARG A 330 -16.93 -22.57 11.28
C ARG A 330 -17.57 -21.87 10.09
N ALA A 331 -18.18 -22.61 9.16
CA ALA A 331 -18.86 -22.07 7.99
C ALA A 331 -20.00 -21.13 8.38
N HIS A 332 -20.81 -21.52 9.37
CA HIS A 332 -21.91 -20.68 9.86
C HIS A 332 -21.38 -19.35 10.41
N GLU A 333 -20.38 -19.39 11.30
CA GLU A 333 -19.79 -18.18 11.86
C GLU A 333 -19.05 -17.34 10.82
N GLY A 334 -18.31 -17.97 9.91
CA GLY A 334 -17.62 -17.29 8.82
C GLY A 334 -18.60 -16.60 7.86
N LEU A 335 -19.74 -17.23 7.57
CA LEU A 335 -20.80 -16.63 6.77
C LEU A 335 -21.47 -15.47 7.51
N ARG A 336 -21.73 -15.61 8.81
CA ARG A 336 -22.29 -14.54 9.66
C ARG A 336 -21.38 -13.30 9.63
N LEU A 337 -20.10 -13.48 9.93
CA LEU A 337 -19.09 -12.41 9.88
C LEU A 337 -18.95 -11.81 8.47
N ALA A 338 -18.93 -12.64 7.42
CA ALA A 338 -18.81 -12.14 6.06
C ALA A 338 -20.00 -11.24 5.66
N ASN A 339 -21.22 -11.55 6.11
CA ASN A 339 -22.38 -10.70 5.89
C ASN A 339 -22.31 -9.42 6.75
N GLU A 340 -22.00 -9.56 8.04
CA GLU A 340 -21.91 -8.44 8.99
C GLU A 340 -20.92 -7.36 8.51
N TYR A 341 -19.77 -7.77 7.98
CA TYR A 341 -18.71 -6.86 7.54
C TYR A 341 -18.71 -6.58 6.02
N GLY A 342 -19.72 -7.04 5.28
CA GLY A 342 -19.89 -6.70 3.86
C GLY A 342 -18.88 -7.37 2.90
N TYR A 343 -18.35 -8.54 3.25
CA TYR A 343 -17.41 -9.30 2.44
C TYR A 343 -18.09 -10.13 1.35
N LEU A 344 -18.78 -9.47 0.42
CA LEU A 344 -19.66 -10.10 -0.57
C LEU A 344 -19.00 -11.22 -1.39
N ARG A 345 -17.71 -11.09 -1.73
CA ARG A 345 -16.97 -12.17 -2.40
C ARG A 345 -16.95 -13.43 -1.54
N TYR A 346 -16.61 -13.29 -0.26
CA TYR A 346 -16.46 -14.41 0.65
C TYR A 346 -17.80 -15.02 1.04
N VAL A 347 -18.87 -14.21 1.15
CA VAL A 347 -20.25 -14.72 1.31
C VAL A 347 -20.56 -15.74 0.21
N LYS A 348 -20.35 -15.37 -1.06
CA LYS A 348 -20.60 -16.27 -2.19
C LYS A 348 -19.73 -17.52 -2.15
N GLN A 349 -18.44 -17.35 -1.88
CA GLN A 349 -17.50 -18.47 -1.82
C GLN A 349 -17.87 -19.47 -0.71
N ILE A 350 -18.10 -18.99 0.51
CA ILE A 350 -18.48 -19.84 1.65
C ILE A 350 -19.81 -20.53 1.35
N GLN A 351 -20.84 -19.81 0.88
CA GLN A 351 -22.12 -20.41 0.53
C GLN A 351 -21.99 -21.50 -0.54
N THR A 352 -21.18 -21.29 -1.58
CA THR A 352 -20.95 -22.29 -2.62
C THR A 352 -20.23 -23.53 -2.08
N LEU A 353 -19.18 -23.34 -1.28
CA LEU A 353 -18.40 -24.43 -0.72
C LEU A 353 -19.22 -25.21 0.33
N SER A 354 -19.97 -24.52 1.18
CA SER A 354 -20.80 -25.14 2.23
C SER A 354 -21.90 -26.04 1.69
N LYS A 355 -22.40 -25.82 0.46
CA LYS A 355 -23.43 -26.69 -0.15
C LYS A 355 -22.93 -28.08 -0.53
N GLN A 356 -21.63 -28.32 -0.47
CA GLN A 356 -21.01 -29.59 -0.81
C GLN A 356 -20.85 -30.52 0.40
N PHE A 357 -21.24 -30.02 1.58
CA PHE A 357 -21.25 -30.70 2.86
C PHE A 357 -22.70 -30.73 3.34
#